data_AF-A0A7J4I6M8-F1
#
_entry.id   AF-A0A7J4I6M8-F1
#
_cell.length_a   1.000
_cell.length_b   1.000
_cell.length_c   1.000
_cell.angle_alpha   90.00
_cell.angle_beta   90.00
_cell.angle_gamma   90.00
#
_symmetry.space_group_name_H-M   'P 1'
#
loop_
_entity.id
_entity.type
_entity.pdbx_description
1 polymer ?
#
loop_
_entity_poly.entity_id
_entity_poly.type
_entity_poly.pdbx_seq_one_letter_code
_entity_poly.pdbx_strand_id
1 'polypeptide(L)'
;IAFFISPAWKYGFYEKLRKEMEKTRNPGALMKAVMTAEYKPYGSEIAKMVPRVAKGGLPEQWLSQNNEMQALERAQTFFKETYDCAIEVVLADKSKEPKAQNASPGKVAILVE
;
A
#
# COMPACT_ATOMS: atom_id res chain seq x y z
N ILE A 1 9.47 -6.97 15.51
CA ILE A 1 9.32 -6.66 14.07
C ILE A 1 7.89 -6.20 13.83
N ALA A 2 7.69 -5.10 13.11
CA ALA A 2 6.36 -4.57 12.82
C ALA A 2 6.04 -4.63 11.32
N PHE A 3 4.87 -5.14 10.98
CA PHE A 3 4.31 -5.15 9.63
C PHE A 3 3.21 -4.10 9.55
N PHE A 4 3.39 -3.13 8.66
CA PHE A 4 2.41 -2.07 8.43
C PHE A 4 1.55 -2.40 7.21
N ILE A 5 0.24 -2.40 7.43
CA ILE A 5 -0.76 -2.53 6.37
C ILE A 5 -0.97 -1.15 5.73
N SER A 6 -1.15 -1.14 4.42
CA SER A 6 -1.35 0.08 3.63
C SER A 6 -2.40 1.02 4.22
N PRO A 7 -2.21 2.35 4.13
CA PRO A 7 -3.26 3.32 4.45
C PRO A 7 -4.54 3.08 3.66
N ALA A 8 -5.69 3.30 4.29
CA ALA A 8 -7.00 2.99 3.72
C ALA A 8 -7.27 3.71 2.38
N TRP A 9 -6.80 4.96 2.24
CA TRP A 9 -7.02 5.75 1.03
C TRP A 9 -6.31 5.17 -0.20
N LYS A 10 -5.23 4.39 -0.01
CA LYS A 10 -4.48 3.82 -1.13
C LYS A 10 -5.26 2.74 -1.86
N TYR A 11 -6.16 2.03 -1.21
CA TYR A 11 -6.95 0.98 -1.87
C TYR A 11 -7.86 1.57 -2.96
N GLY A 12 -8.63 2.60 -2.63
CA GLY A 12 -9.45 3.33 -3.60
C GLY A 12 -8.61 4.00 -4.69
N PHE A 13 -7.46 4.57 -4.30
CA PHE A 13 -6.52 5.16 -5.24
C PHE A 13 -5.96 4.12 -6.25
N TYR A 14 -5.56 2.94 -5.78
CA TYR A 14 -5.01 1.87 -6.62
C TYR A 14 -6.04 1.34 -7.61
N GLU A 15 -7.30 1.18 -7.18
CA GLU A 15 -8.41 0.83 -8.06
C GLU A 15 -8.62 1.86 -9.18
N LYS A 16 -8.60 3.15 -8.82
CA LYS A 16 -8.72 4.23 -9.80
C LYS A 16 -7.53 4.28 -10.75
N LEU A 17 -6.32 4.14 -10.21
CA LEU A 17 -5.09 4.15 -11.00
C LEU A 17 -5.05 2.96 -11.97
N ARG A 18 -5.50 1.77 -11.55
CA ARG A 18 -5.61 0.58 -12.41
C ARG A 18 -6.45 0.87 -13.65
N LYS A 19 -7.65 1.43 -13.47
CA LYS A 19 -8.57 1.80 -14.57
C LYS A 19 -7.98 2.84 -15.52
N GLU A 20 -7.21 3.79 -15.00
CA GLU A 20 -6.54 4.79 -15.85
C GLU A 20 -5.32 4.20 -16.57
N MET A 21 -4.61 3.25 -15.96
CA MET A 21 -3.48 2.55 -16.57
C MET A 21 -3.88 1.65 -17.74
N GLU A 22 -5.12 1.17 -17.79
CA GLU A 22 -5.68 0.47 -18.95
C GLU A 22 -5.80 1.40 -20.16
N LYS A 23 -5.95 2.71 -19.94
CA LYS A 23 -6.08 3.72 -21.02
C LYS A 23 -4.73 4.30 -21.41
N THR A 24 -3.86 4.58 -20.45
CA THR A 24 -2.56 5.20 -20.70
C THR A 24 -1.52 4.82 -19.66
N ARG A 25 -0.28 4.60 -20.11
CA ARG A 25 0.88 4.42 -19.22
C ARG A 25 1.72 5.68 -19.06
N ASN A 26 1.29 6.81 -19.64
CA ASN A 26 2.03 8.06 -19.51
C ASN A 26 1.88 8.63 -18.08
N PRO A 27 2.97 8.81 -17.31
CA PRO A 27 2.88 9.28 -15.92
C PRO A 27 2.23 10.64 -15.77
N GLY A 28 2.43 11.55 -16.73
CA GLY A 28 1.84 12.89 -16.71
C GLY A 28 0.32 12.87 -16.93
N ALA A 29 -0.16 12.01 -17.83
CA ALA A 29 -1.59 11.80 -18.06
C ALA A 29 -2.25 11.13 -16.86
N LEU A 30 -1.63 10.08 -16.31
CA LEU A 30 -2.11 9.38 -15.10
C LEU A 30 -2.22 10.35 -13.92
N MET A 31 -1.20 11.16 -13.70
CA MET A 31 -1.17 12.14 -12.61
C MET A 31 -2.36 13.11 -12.69
N LYS A 32 -2.68 13.62 -13.88
CA LYS A 32 -3.85 14.50 -14.09
C LYS A 32 -5.17 13.79 -13.83
N ALA A 33 -5.30 12.51 -14.21
CA ALA A 33 -6.53 11.74 -14.06
C ALA A 33 -6.80 11.32 -12.60
N VAL A 34 -5.75 10.99 -11.84
CA VAL A 34 -5.90 10.52 -10.46
C VAL A 34 -5.92 11.64 -9.42
N MET A 35 -5.43 12.85 -9.73
CA MET A 35 -5.36 13.97 -8.79
C MET A 35 -6.72 14.69 -8.60
N THR A 36 -7.69 13.99 -8.01
CA THR A 36 -9.01 14.55 -7.62
C THR A 36 -9.00 15.16 -6.23
N ALA A 37 -10.06 15.92 -5.88
CA ALA A 37 -10.19 16.59 -4.58
C ALA A 37 -9.93 15.67 -3.37
N GLU A 38 -10.41 14.42 -3.43
CA GLU A 38 -10.17 13.38 -2.42
C GLU A 38 -8.68 13.07 -2.20
N TYR A 39 -7.87 13.11 -3.26
CA TYR A 39 -6.46 12.70 -3.24
C TYR A 39 -5.48 13.86 -3.15
N LYS A 40 -5.95 15.11 -3.25
CA LYS A 40 -5.14 16.33 -3.09
C LYS A 40 -4.32 16.34 -1.78
N PRO A 41 -4.85 15.91 -0.61
CA PRO A 41 -4.06 15.85 0.63
C PRO A 41 -2.83 14.95 0.52
N TYR A 42 -2.88 13.93 -0.33
CA TYR A 42 -1.81 12.94 -0.53
C TYR A 42 -0.96 13.23 -1.78
N GLY A 43 -1.10 14.42 -2.38
CA GLY A 43 -0.51 14.73 -3.69
C GLY A 43 1.01 14.57 -3.77
N SER A 44 1.73 14.89 -2.69
CA SER A 44 3.20 14.73 -2.62
C SER A 44 3.64 13.26 -2.64
N GLU A 45 2.86 12.36 -2.04
CA GLU A 45 3.10 10.92 -2.05
C GLU A 45 2.71 10.31 -3.39
N ILE A 46 1.56 10.71 -3.92
CA ILE A 46 1.08 10.30 -5.24
C ILE A 46 2.09 10.67 -6.33
N ALA A 47 2.71 11.85 -6.25
CA ALA A 47 3.75 12.28 -7.19
C ALA A 47 4.97 11.36 -7.24
N LYS A 48 5.32 10.75 -6.11
CA LYS A 48 6.42 9.77 -6.02
C LYS A 48 5.98 8.38 -6.47
N MET A 49 4.70 8.05 -6.24
CA MET A 49 4.14 6.72 -6.48
C MET A 49 3.77 6.49 -7.95
N VAL A 50 3.05 7.43 -8.59
CA VAL A 50 2.53 7.26 -9.96
C VAL A 50 3.63 6.91 -10.98
N PRO A 51 4.79 7.59 -11.03
CA PRO A 51 5.84 7.24 -11.98
C PRO A 51 6.41 5.84 -11.75
N ARG A 52 6.55 5.42 -10.48
CA ARG A 52 7.05 4.10 -10.11
C ARG A 52 6.08 3.01 -10.54
N VAL A 53 4.79 3.22 -10.29
CA VAL A 53 3.73 2.27 -10.65
C VAL A 53 3.52 2.23 -12.17
N ALA A 54 3.61 3.36 -12.87
CA ALA A 54 3.50 3.39 -14.33
C ALA A 54 4.59 2.52 -15.01
N LYS A 55 5.80 2.50 -14.44
CA LYS A 55 6.93 1.68 -14.92
C LYS A 55 6.90 0.23 -14.41
N GLY A 56 6.60 0.03 -13.14
CA GLY A 56 6.70 -1.27 -12.46
C GLY A 56 5.42 -2.10 -12.46
N GLY A 57 4.28 -1.49 -12.78
CA GLY A 57 2.97 -2.11 -12.69
C GLY A 57 2.35 -2.05 -11.29
N LEU A 58 1.12 -2.54 -11.21
CA LEU A 58 0.37 -2.77 -9.98
C LEU A 58 0.38 -4.27 -9.67
N PRO A 59 0.18 -4.68 -8.40
CA PRO A 59 -0.11 -6.07 -8.08
C PRO A 59 -1.32 -6.55 -8.89
N GLU A 60 -1.30 -7.80 -9.35
CA GLU A 60 -2.40 -8.34 -10.16
C GLU A 60 -3.72 -8.37 -9.38
N GLN A 61 -3.61 -8.67 -8.09
CA GLN A 61 -4.69 -8.77 -7.14
C GLN A 61 -4.22 -8.21 -5.79
N TRP A 62 -5.12 -7.56 -5.08
CA TRP A 62 -4.94 -7.17 -3.68
C TRP A 62 -6.25 -7.40 -2.93
N LEU A 63 -6.13 -7.66 -1.64
CA LEU A 63 -7.29 -7.84 -0.76
C LEU A 63 -7.73 -6.47 -0.21
N SER A 64 -8.89 -6.44 0.45
CA SER A 64 -9.28 -5.29 1.27
C SER A 64 -8.35 -5.17 2.49
N GLN A 65 -8.21 -3.96 3.04
CA GLN A 65 -7.39 -3.70 4.22
C GLN A 65 -7.69 -4.66 5.38
N ASN A 66 -8.97 -4.94 5.62
CA ASN A 66 -9.42 -5.86 6.67
C ASN A 66 -9.01 -7.32 6.39
N ASN A 67 -9.13 -7.77 5.14
CA ASN A 67 -8.76 -9.13 4.76
C ASN A 67 -7.24 -9.32 4.81
N GLU A 68 -6.45 -8.31 4.42
CA GLU A 68 -4.99 -8.33 4.59
C GLU A 68 -4.61 -8.41 6.07
N MET A 69 -5.30 -7.65 6.93
CA MET A 69 -5.08 -7.71 8.38
C MET A 69 -5.32 -9.11 8.93
N GLN A 70 -6.48 -9.70 8.66
CA GLN A 70 -6.80 -11.03 9.14
C GLN A 70 -5.84 -12.10 8.59
N ALA A 71 -5.42 -11.97 7.32
CA ALA A 71 -4.45 -12.89 6.73
C ALA A 71 -3.10 -12.84 7.45
N LEU A 72 -2.61 -11.63 7.76
CA LEU A 72 -1.35 -11.44 8.48
C LEU A 72 -1.45 -11.86 9.95
N GLU A 73 -2.58 -11.58 10.61
CA GLU A 73 -2.84 -12.03 11.98
C GLU A 73 -2.81 -13.56 12.09
N ARG A 74 -3.40 -14.28 11.13
CA ARG A 74 -3.33 -15.75 11.06
C ARG A 74 -1.91 -16.24 10.78
N ALA A 75 -1.12 -15.48 10.03
CA ALA A 75 0.26 -15.82 9.72
C ALA A 75 1.23 -15.55 10.88
N GLN A 76 0.84 -14.83 11.93
CA GLN A 76 1.74 -14.52 13.06
C GLN A 76 2.31 -15.78 13.71
N THR A 77 1.48 -16.81 13.89
CA THR A 77 1.93 -18.11 14.44
C THR A 77 3.00 -18.73 13.54
N PHE A 78 2.79 -18.72 12.23
CA PHE A 78 3.77 -19.24 11.26
C PHE A 78 5.11 -18.50 11.35
N PHE A 79 5.10 -17.17 11.44
CA PHE A 79 6.35 -16.39 11.58
C PHE A 79 7.04 -16.65 12.91
N LYS A 80 6.28 -16.78 14.00
CA LYS A 80 6.83 -17.09 15.31
C LYS A 80 7.46 -18.49 15.33
N GLU A 81 6.81 -19.50 14.78
CA GLU A 81 7.34 -20.87 14.77
C GLU A 81 8.53 -21.05 13.81
N THR A 82 8.50 -20.37 12.66
CA THR A 82 9.54 -20.55 11.63
C THR A 82 10.80 -19.72 11.92
N TYR A 83 10.64 -18.51 12.45
CA TYR A 83 11.73 -17.53 12.59
C TYR A 83 11.99 -17.12 14.03
N ASP A 84 11.32 -17.74 15.01
CA ASP A 84 11.34 -17.35 16.43
C ASP A 84 11.11 -15.85 16.64
N CYS A 85 10.28 -15.25 15.77
CA CYS A 85 10.10 -13.82 15.70
C CYS A 85 8.63 -13.44 15.96
N ALA A 86 8.43 -12.60 16.99
CA ALA A 86 7.14 -11.97 17.21
C ALA A 86 6.94 -10.81 16.22
N ILE A 87 5.93 -10.96 15.38
CA ILE A 87 5.50 -9.91 14.45
C ILE A 87 4.28 -9.17 15.02
N GLU A 88 4.30 -7.85 14.94
CA GLU A 88 3.15 -7.00 15.24
C GLU A 88 2.54 -6.50 13.94
N VAL A 89 1.22 -6.63 13.79
CA VAL A 89 0.49 -6.17 12.61
C VAL A 89 -0.23 -4.86 12.94
N VAL A 90 0.17 -3.78 12.27
CA VAL A 90 -0.30 -2.41 12.58
C VAL A 90 -0.87 -1.75 11.33
N LEU A 91 -1.97 -1.01 11.48
CA LEU A 91 -2.50 -0.17 10.39
C LEU A 91 -1.60 1.06 10.20
N ALA A 92 -1.16 1.33 8.97
CA ALA A 92 -0.32 2.50 8.71
C ALA A 92 -1.01 3.83 9.07
N ASP A 93 -2.35 3.88 9.00
CA ASP A 93 -3.15 5.04 9.41
C ASP A 93 -3.00 5.37 10.93
N LYS A 94 -2.65 4.38 11.75
CA LYS A 94 -2.49 4.52 13.22
C LYS A 94 -1.02 4.62 13.65
N SER A 95 -0.08 4.41 12.74
CA SER A 95 1.35 4.43 13.05
C SER A 95 1.95 5.81 12.85
N LYS A 96 2.86 6.21 13.75
CA LYS A 96 3.68 7.43 13.59
C LYS A 96 4.98 7.15 12.82
N GLU A 97 5.26 5.88 12.53
CA GLU A 97 6.50 5.48 11.88
C GLU A 97 6.53 5.91 10.42
N PRO A 98 7.62 6.57 9.95
CA PRO A 98 7.72 7.03 8.57
C PRO A 98 7.72 5.86 7.57
N LYS A 99 8.20 4.67 7.98
CA LYS A 99 8.17 3.46 7.15
C LYS A 99 6.75 2.95 6.89
N ALA A 100 5.77 3.24 7.76
CA ALA A 100 4.40 2.79 7.59
C ALA A 100 3.75 3.37 6.32
N GLN A 101 4.11 4.60 5.94
CA GLN A 101 3.61 5.25 4.72
C GLN A 101 4.13 4.60 3.44
N ASN A 102 5.16 3.76 3.49
CA ASN A 102 5.65 3.02 2.32
C ASN A 102 4.83 1.75 2.04
N ALA A 103 3.89 1.37 2.90
CA ALA A 103 3.00 0.25 2.64
C ALA A 103 2.06 0.56 1.46
N SER A 104 1.76 -0.48 0.67
CA SER A 104 0.89 -0.43 -0.51
C SER A 104 -0.10 -1.60 -0.47
N PRO A 105 -1.28 -1.50 -1.10
CA PRO A 105 -2.18 -2.65 -1.20
C PRO A 105 -1.46 -3.86 -1.81
N GLY A 106 -1.58 -5.04 -1.19
CA GLY A 106 -0.86 -6.25 -1.59
C GLY A 106 0.62 -6.28 -1.19
N LYS A 107 1.14 -5.25 -0.50
CA LYS A 107 2.54 -5.17 -0.07
C LYS A 107 2.70 -4.40 1.25
N VAL A 108 2.92 -5.14 2.33
CA VAL A 108 3.21 -4.56 3.65
C VAL A 108 4.55 -3.83 3.68
N ALA A 109 4.67 -2.82 4.54
CA ALA A 109 5.96 -2.27 4.91
C ALA A 109 6.47 -2.97 6.18
N ILE A 110 7.76 -3.28 6.23
CA ILE A 110 8.38 -4.02 7.34
C ILE A 110 9.36 -3.10 8.07
N LEU A 111 9.25 -3.07 9.40
CA LEU A 111 10.22 -2.49 10.30
C LEU A 111 10.85 -3.61 11.14
N VAL A 112 12.16 -3.78 10.96
CA VAL A 112 13.00 -4.63 11.81
C VAL A 112 13.78 -3.70 12.73
N GLU A 113 13.74 -3.99 14.03
CA GLU A 113 14.52 -3.35 15.09
C GLU A 113 15.39 -4.43 15.75
#